data_AF-A0A965AGB9-F1
#
_entry.id   AF-A0A965AGB9-F1
#
_cell.length_a   1.000
_cell.length_b   1.000
_cell.length_c   1.000
_cell.angle_alpha   90.00
_cell.angle_beta   90.00
_cell.angle_gamma   90.00
#
_symmetry.space_group_name_H-M   'P 1'
#
loop_
_entity.id
_entity.type
_entity.pdbx_description
1 polymer ?
#
loop_
_entity_poly.entity_id
_entity_poly.type
_entity_poly.pdbx_seq_one_letter_code
_entity_poly.pdbx_strand_id
1 'polypeptide(L)' 'MGTIELRSNIHKIVDQIQSEQLLQAIYDFLKTREKDNSGRLWDTLSEEQKQEVMLAFEESEDENNLLDRDQVFKSK' A
#
# COMPACT_ATOMS: atom_id res chain seq x y z
N MET A 1 -0.96 -18.93 -17.75
CA MET A 1 -2.35 -18.45 -17.65
C MET A 1 -2.38 -17.03 -18.19
N GLY A 2 -3.13 -16.79 -19.27
CA GLY A 2 -3.24 -15.45 -19.85
C GLY A 2 -4.18 -14.55 -19.04
N THR A 3 -4.08 -13.23 -19.21
CA THR A 3 -4.95 -12.25 -18.54
C THR A 3 -6.45 -12.53 -18.73
N ILE A 4 -6.82 -13.07 -19.89
CA ILE A 4 -8.21 -13.45 -20.23
C ILE A 4 -8.66 -14.66 -19.41
N GLU A 5 -7.84 -15.71 -19.32
CA GLU A 5 -8.14 -16.90 -18.53
C GLU A 5 -8.24 -16.57 -17.04
N LEU A 6 -7.34 -15.74 -16.53
CA LEU A 6 -7.35 -15.31 -15.13
C LEU A 6 -8.65 -14.56 -14.80
N ARG A 7 -9.06 -13.61 -15.64
CA ARG A 7 -10.33 -12.89 -15.46
C ARG A 7 -11.52 -13.86 -15.46
N SER A 8 -11.57 -14.78 -16.41
CA SER A 8 -12.66 -15.77 -16.49
C SER A 8 -12.73 -16.66 -15.24
N ASN A 9 -11.58 -17.10 -14.72
CA ASN A 9 -11.53 -17.93 -13.52
C ASN A 9 -11.98 -17.16 -12.26
N ILE A 10 -11.63 -15.87 -12.14
CA ILE A 10 -12.09 -15.03 -11.03
C ILE A 10 -13.62 -14.90 -11.05
N HIS A 11 -14.23 -14.62 -12.21
CA HIS A 11 -15.70 -14.53 -12.30
C HIS A 11 -16.38 -15.84 -11.87
N LYS A 12 -15.88 -17.00 -12.33
CA LYS A 12 -16.42 -18.31 -11.94
C LYS A 12 -16.36 -18.55 -10.43
N ILE A 13 -15.26 -18.15 -9.79
CA ILE A 13 -15.11 -18.28 -8.34
C ILE A 13 -16.15 -17.39 -7.63
N VAL A 14 -16.30 -16.14 -8.07
CA VAL A 14 -17.27 -15.20 -7.50
C VAL A 14 -18.71 -15.71 -7.66
N ASP A 15 -19.05 -16.26 -8.83
CA ASP A 15 -20.39 -16.79 -9.14
C ASP A 15 -20.77 -18.01 -8.28
N GLN A 16 -19.77 -18.75 -7.78
CA GLN A 16 -19.99 -19.93 -6.94
C GLN A 16 -20.13 -19.60 -5.44
N ILE A 17 -19.82 -18.38 -5.02
CA ILE A 17 -19.88 -17.99 -3.61
C ILE A 17 -21.34 -17.74 -3.22
N GLN A 18 -21.84 -18.56 -2.30
CA GLN A 18 -23.17 -18.40 -1.70
C GLN A 18 -23.15 -17.62 -0.39
N SER A 19 -21.98 -17.50 0.25
CA SER A 19 -21.82 -16.76 1.51
C SER A 19 -21.69 -15.27 1.21
N GLU A 20 -22.70 -14.49 1.63
CA GLU A 20 -22.69 -13.04 1.52
C GLU A 20 -21.49 -12.41 2.24
N GLN A 21 -21.12 -12.93 3.41
CA GLN A 21 -19.96 -12.46 4.16
C GLN A 21 -18.65 -12.64 3.38
N LEU A 22 -18.47 -13.78 2.71
CA LEU A 22 -17.30 -14.02 1.88
C LEU A 22 -17.30 -13.12 0.63
N LEU A 23 -18.46 -12.94 0.00
CA LEU A 23 -18.61 -12.06 -1.16
C LEU A 23 -18.28 -10.60 -0.81
N GLN A 24 -18.75 -10.12 0.35
CA GLN A 24 -18.46 -8.80 0.87
C GLN A 24 -16.95 -8.61 1.13
N ALA A 25 -16.30 -9.59 1.76
CA ALA A 25 -14.86 -9.53 2.02
C ALA A 25 -14.03 -9.46 0.71
N ILE A 26 -14.41 -10.23 -0.30
CA ILE A 26 -13.75 -10.22 -1.61
C ILE A 26 -13.99 -8.87 -2.32
N TYR A 27 -15.21 -8.34 -2.26
CA TYR A 27 -15.53 -7.03 -2.81
C TYR A 27 -14.68 -5.92 -2.17
N ASP A 28 -14.61 -5.87 -0.84
CA ASP A 28 -13.83 -4.86 -0.12
C ASP A 28 -12.33 -4.97 -0.43
N PHE A 29 -11.81 -6.20 -0.52
CA PHE A 29 -10.43 -6.46 -0.92
C PHE A 29 -10.14 -5.96 -2.34
N LEU A 30 -10.94 -6.37 -3.32
CA LEU A 30 -10.74 -5.99 -4.72
C LEU A 30 -10.92 -4.48 -4.92
N LYS A 31 -11.91 -3.86 -4.29
CA LYS A 31 -12.16 -2.42 -4.35
C LYS A 31 -11.06 -1.60 -3.70
N THR A 32 -10.49 -2.09 -2.60
CA THR A 32 -9.33 -1.45 -1.96
C THR A 32 -8.15 -1.50 -2.91
N ARG A 33 -7.83 -2.67 -3.47
CA ARG A 33 -6.68 -2.87 -4.36
C ARG A 33 -6.82 -2.21 -5.73
N GLU A 34 -8.03 -2.13 -6.28
CA GLU A 34 -8.33 -1.37 -7.51
C GLU A 34 -7.99 0.11 -7.32
N LYS A 35 -8.25 0.63 -6.12
CA LYS A 35 -7.90 2.00 -5.76
C LYS A 35 -6.46 2.10 -5.27
N ASP A 36 -5.85 1.05 -4.76
CA ASP A 36 -4.49 1.09 -4.22
C ASP A 36 -3.45 1.13 -5.35
N ASN A 37 -3.38 2.27 -6.05
CA ASN A 37 -2.23 2.64 -6.84
C ASN A 37 -1.13 2.99 -5.83
N SER A 38 -0.21 2.04 -5.61
CA SER A 38 1.07 2.32 -4.97
C SER A 38 1.64 3.63 -5.55
N GLY A 39 1.91 4.62 -4.70
CA GLY A 39 2.35 5.95 -5.13
C GLY A 39 1.37 7.10 -4.85
N ARG A 40 0.10 6.84 -4.51
CA ARG A 40 -0.89 7.92 -4.24
C ARG A 40 -0.40 8.98 -3.26
N LEU A 41 0.26 8.59 -2.16
CA LEU A 41 0.77 9.56 -1.20
C LEU A 41 1.88 10.42 -1.83
N TRP A 42 2.84 9.78 -2.50
CA TRP A 42 3.92 10.47 -3.21
C TRP A 42 3.38 11.45 -4.26
N ASP A 43 2.36 11.06 -5.01
CA ASP A 43 1.72 11.88 -6.03
C ASP A 43 0.94 13.07 -5.44
N THR A 44 0.55 13.01 -4.16
CA THR A 44 -0.13 14.12 -3.46
C THR A 44 0.83 15.13 -2.84
N LEU A 45 2.13 14.81 -2.75
CA LEU A 45 3.13 15.72 -2.19
C LEU A 45 3.45 16.85 -3.18
N SER A 46 3.67 18.06 -2.66
CA SER A 46 4.27 19.13 -3.45
C SER A 46 5.72 18.79 -3.82
N GLU A 47 6.30 19.50 -4.78
CA GLU A 47 7.69 19.27 -5.16
C GLU A 47 8.65 19.54 -4.00
N GLU A 48 8.36 20.53 -3.15
CA GLU A 48 9.13 20.81 -1.93
C GLU A 48 9.05 19.65 -0.93
N GLN A 49 7.87 19.07 -0.72
CA GLN A 49 7.69 17.93 0.18
C GLN A 49 8.37 16.67 -0.34
N LYS A 50 8.35 16.44 -1.67
CA LYS A 50 9.10 15.33 -2.28
C LYS A 50 10.60 15.51 -2.08
N GLN A 51 11.12 16.73 -2.27
CA GLN A 51 12.52 17.05 -2.03
C GLN A 51 12.90 16.80 -0.56
N GLU A 52 12.06 17.20 0.38
CA GLU A 52 12.28 16.94 1.81
C GLU A 52 12.35 15.43 2.13
N VAL A 53 11.48 14.62 1.53
CA VAL A 53 11.52 13.16 1.69
C VAL A 53 12.80 12.56 1.11
N MET A 54 13.23 13.00 -0.08
CA MET A 54 14.47 12.52 -0.69
C MET A 54 15.70 12.93 0.13
N LEU A 55 15.72 14.16 0.64
CA LEU A 55 16.79 14.66 1.49
C LEU A 55 16.86 13.89 2.80
N ALA A 56 15.73 13.66 3.48
CA ALA A 56 15.69 12.85 4.69
C ALA A 56 16.16 11.40 4.44
N PHE A 57 15.88 10.85 3.26
CA PHE A 57 16.39 9.53 2.86
C PHE A 57 17.91 9.53 2.72
N GLU A 58 18.49 10.51 2.00
CA GLU A 58 19.95 10.67 1.85
C GLU A 58 20.64 10.89 3.21
N GLU A 59 20.08 11.75 4.07
CA GLU A 59 20.61 12.02 5.41
C GLU A 59 20.58 10.79 6.31
N SER A 60 19.61 9.90 6.13
CA SER A 60 19.49 8.67 6.91
C SER A 60 20.57 7.62 6.61
N GLU A 61 21.30 7.77 5.49
CA GLU A 61 22.44 6.91 5.19
C GLU A 61 23.67 7.25 6.04
N ASP A 62 23.71 8.42 6.69
CA ASP A 62 24.74 8.79 7.66
C ASP A 62 24.29 8.42 9.08
N GLU A 63 24.99 7.46 9.70
CA GLU A 63 24.72 7.01 11.06
C GLU A 63 24.77 8.15 12.09
N ASN A 64 25.53 9.23 11.84
CA ASN A 64 25.61 10.38 12.74
C ASN A 64 24.30 11.19 12.80
N ASN A 65 23.44 11.06 11.79
CA ASN A 65 22.13 11.72 11.74
C ASN A 65 21.03 10.86 12.38
N LEU A 66 21.32 9.61 12.73
CA LEU A 66 20.35 8.69 13.30
C LEU A 66 20.18 8.92 14.80
N LEU A 67 18.95 8.76 15.27
CA LEU A 67 18.61 8.78 16.69
C LEU A 67 18.47 7.36 17.20
N ASP A 68 18.93 7.12 18.43
CA ASP A 68 18.68 5.86 19.13
C ASP A 68 17.18 5.58 19.23
N ARG A 69 16.82 4.32 19.05
CA ARG A 69 15.43 3.85 19.13
C ARG A 69 14.71 4.33 20.39
N ASP A 70 15.39 4.30 21.53
CA ASP A 70 14.81 4.68 22.83
C ASP A 70 14.54 6.20 22.93
N GLN A 71 15.25 7.01 22.15
CA GLN A 71 15.01 8.45 22.05
C GLN A 71 13.78 8.75 21.19
N VAL A 72 13.58 7.96 20.12
CA VAL A 72 12.44 8.09 19.19
C VAL A 72 11.15 7.56 19.84
N PHE A 73 11.21 6.38 20.44
CA PHE A 73 10.07 5.72 21.06
C PHE A 73 10.17 5.84 22.58
N LYS A 74 10.09 7.08 23.10
CA LYS A 74 9.96 7.29 24.55
C LYS A 74 8.73 6.51 25.04
N SER A 75 8.97 5.43 25.78
CA SER A 75 7.92 4.78 26.55
C SER A 75 7.42 5.78 27.57
N LYS A 76 6.14 6.15 27.47
CA LYS A 76 5.46 6.96 28.50
C LYS A 76 5.34 6.19 29.80
#